data_AF-A0A379DHS4-F1
#
_entry.id   AF-A0A379DHS4-F1
#
_cell.length_a   1.000
_cell.length_b   1.000
_cell.length_c   1.000
_cell.angle_alpha   90.00
_cell.angle_beta   90.00
_cell.angle_gamma   90.00
#
_symmetry.space_group_name_H-M   'P 1'
#
loop_
_entity.id
_entity.type
_entity.pdbx_description
1 polymer ?
#
loop_
_entity_poly.entity_id
_entity_poly.type
_entity_poly.pdbx_seq_one_letter_code
_entity_poly.pdbx_strand_id
1 'polypeptide(L)'
;MKKHLLFVFALFLIAISSCNKADRFASIPEKGNIDDSPSGHYINIEIRNAPSVLRNSEEADPMKKIEKLLFVFYADNPEKVVYRYACSAKDLVDSNVTLRLKPDDYKLLVIANPISSVYSLVQKDAPLQAVETEIKGLTKEFMNKNSENQVETITMSNDQGLLSVSKSNFYKEESEDAVEPVKVVLAPVLARVLVAGVPTVQNGKIRGKGHYVINTLSQSIFLMRRMALLKSGKQEVANDGSKTADRYAYSPGYDKMSSNSDIPISSIENGAKAPWTDILPDKQDFIKLYSDHRVYAKETAVNSDAVFRCVTPNVILKIQYIPESLDLKESEGWFKFEGCCYGEEQFKKMILEKNFAEKYPSLSKTVDLIKKENGVDFQKLDKGLDLHGLKFYYRSENYYVIFINHFSYGKPEENKTYGRYGVIRNNQYILNLKQIQGEGEPVFINLKNDRSSILESMKNKVEITVQDLGSHEQDLFL
;
A
#
# COMPACT_ATOMS: atom_id res chain seq x y z
N MET A 1 22.06 54.66 43.33
CA MET A 1 20.94 55.39 42.68
C MET A 1 20.36 54.53 41.57
N LYS A 2 19.07 54.23 41.73
CA LYS A 2 18.09 53.55 40.84
C LYS A 2 18.42 53.45 39.34
N LYS A 3 18.18 52.25 38.77
CA LYS A 3 17.27 51.91 37.64
C LYS A 3 17.36 50.39 37.37
N HIS A 4 16.44 49.58 37.92
CA HIS A 4 15.31 48.91 37.22
C HIS A 4 15.76 48.05 36.02
N LEU A 5 15.89 46.72 36.14
CA LEU A 5 14.83 45.69 36.19
C LEU A 5 13.83 45.80 35.03
N LEU A 6 14.03 44.99 33.98
CA LEU A 6 12.93 44.39 33.22
C LEU A 6 13.38 43.01 32.73
N PHE A 7 12.92 41.99 33.44
CA PHE A 7 12.95 40.59 33.05
C PHE A 7 11.78 40.39 32.07
N VAL A 8 12.05 40.11 30.79
CA VAL A 8 11.01 39.68 29.85
C VAL A 8 11.09 38.16 29.75
N PHE A 9 10.20 37.51 30.50
CA PHE A 9 9.87 36.10 30.33
C PHE A 9 9.06 35.96 29.03
N ALA A 10 9.68 35.49 27.96
CA ALA A 10 8.95 35.01 26.79
C ALA A 10 8.56 33.55 27.04
N LEU A 11 7.33 33.35 27.55
CA LEU A 11 6.68 32.04 27.56
C LEU A 11 6.56 31.56 26.11
N PHE A 12 7.31 30.51 25.76
CA PHE A 12 7.02 29.69 24.59
C PHE A 12 5.76 28.85 24.91
N LEU A 13 4.59 29.45 24.67
CA LEU A 13 3.34 28.71 24.57
C LEU A 13 3.36 27.95 23.25
N ILE A 14 3.80 26.69 23.32
CA ILE A 14 3.53 25.69 22.29
C ILE A 14 2.01 25.53 22.25
N ALA A 15 1.36 26.17 21.28
CA ALA A 15 -0.04 25.92 20.98
C ALA A 15 -0.15 24.53 20.35
N ILE A 16 -0.31 23.52 21.20
CA ILE A 16 -0.81 22.20 20.80
C ILE A 16 -2.29 22.41 20.45
N SER A 17 -2.56 22.76 19.19
CA SER A 17 -3.94 22.79 18.68
C SER A 17 -4.41 21.36 18.43
N SER A 18 -4.95 20.76 19.47
CA SER A 18 -5.96 19.71 19.34
C SER A 18 -7.26 20.35 18.87
N CYS A 19 -7.69 20.05 17.65
CA CYS A 19 -9.09 20.17 17.24
C CYS A 19 -9.44 19.05 16.26
N ASN A 20 -10.47 18.31 16.65
CA ASN A 20 -11.13 17.28 15.87
C ASN A 20 -11.91 17.87 14.69
N LYS A 21 -11.85 17.15 13.56
CA LYS A 21 -12.88 16.91 12.53
C LYS A 21 -13.44 18.08 11.71
N ALA A 22 -13.64 17.73 10.44
CA ALA A 22 -14.41 18.36 9.37
C ALA A 22 -13.71 19.48 8.56
N ASP A 23 -13.42 19.12 7.31
CA ASP A 23 -13.43 19.97 6.12
C ASP A 23 -12.65 21.28 6.16
N ARG A 24 -11.36 21.16 5.81
CA ARG A 24 -10.71 22.16 4.96
C ARG A 24 -9.90 21.46 3.88
N PHE A 25 -10.59 20.74 2.99
CA PHE A 25 -10.13 20.74 1.60
C PHE A 25 -10.14 22.20 1.20
N ALA A 26 -8.98 22.87 1.19
CA ALA A 26 -8.89 24.20 0.60
C ALA A 26 -9.53 24.09 -0.79
N SER A 27 -10.62 24.82 -1.00
CA SER A 27 -11.41 24.76 -2.22
C SER A 27 -10.51 25.18 -3.37
N ILE A 28 -9.95 24.20 -4.08
CA ILE A 28 -9.25 24.42 -5.33
C ILE A 28 -10.29 25.11 -6.24
N PRO A 29 -9.98 26.29 -6.80
CA PRO A 29 -10.91 27.02 -7.65
C PRO A 29 -11.48 26.09 -8.73
N GLU A 30 -12.80 26.12 -8.93
CA GLU A 30 -13.47 25.20 -9.85
C GLU A 30 -13.03 25.40 -11.31
N LYS A 31 -12.58 26.62 -11.66
CA LYS A 31 -11.98 26.93 -12.96
C LYS A 31 -11.19 28.23 -12.93
N GLY A 32 -10.04 28.26 -13.60
CA GLY A 32 -9.37 29.50 -13.99
C GLY A 32 -7.89 29.57 -13.64
N ASN A 33 -7.27 30.68 -14.05
CA ASN A 33 -5.93 31.06 -13.66
C ASN A 33 -5.88 31.32 -12.16
N ILE A 34 -5.10 30.53 -11.43
CA ILE A 34 -4.88 30.75 -10.00
C ILE A 34 -3.88 31.91 -9.81
N ASP A 35 -2.98 32.09 -10.78
CA ASP A 35 -1.98 33.16 -10.81
C ASP A 35 -2.14 34.00 -12.09
N ASP A 36 -1.91 35.31 -12.03
CA ASP A 36 -2.10 36.25 -13.15
C ASP A 36 -1.37 35.80 -14.43
N SER A 37 -2.13 35.41 -15.47
CA SER A 37 -1.61 35.19 -16.81
C SER A 37 -1.87 36.43 -17.66
N PRO A 38 -0.83 37.17 -18.10
CA PRO A 38 -1.04 38.23 -19.09
C PRO A 38 -1.39 37.60 -20.44
N SER A 39 -2.02 38.37 -21.33
CA SER A 39 -2.29 38.06 -22.74
C SER A 39 -1.27 37.06 -23.34
N GLY A 40 -1.70 35.81 -23.54
CA GLY A 40 -0.84 34.70 -23.95
C GLY A 40 -1.27 34.02 -25.25
N HIS A 41 -0.47 33.05 -25.69
CA HIS A 41 -0.79 32.09 -26.76
C HIS A 41 -1.51 30.88 -26.15
N TYR A 42 -2.04 30.02 -27.00
CA TYR A 42 -2.75 28.81 -26.61
C TYR A 42 -1.81 27.60 -26.64
N ILE A 43 -2.03 26.66 -25.72
CA ILE A 43 -1.43 25.34 -25.73
C ILE A 43 -2.55 24.32 -25.55
N ASN A 44 -2.51 23.24 -26.35
CA ASN A 44 -3.43 22.13 -26.21
C ASN A 44 -2.75 21.00 -25.43
N ILE A 45 -3.45 20.45 -24.44
CA ILE A 45 -2.95 19.39 -23.57
C ILE A 45 -3.94 18.22 -23.60
N GLU A 46 -3.46 17.06 -24.02
CA GLU A 46 -4.25 15.83 -24.05
C GLU A 46 -4.02 15.03 -22.77
N ILE A 47 -5.08 14.74 -22.03
CA ILE A 47 -5.04 13.96 -20.78
C ILE A 47 -5.37 12.51 -21.06
N ARG A 48 -4.50 11.61 -20.64
CA ARG A 48 -4.72 10.16 -20.72
C ARG A 48 -4.48 9.52 -19.37
N ASN A 49 -5.28 8.51 -19.05
CA ASN A 49 -4.98 7.60 -17.95
C ASN A 49 -3.93 6.57 -18.38
N ALA A 50 -2.98 6.29 -17.50
CA ALA A 50 -2.00 5.23 -17.70
C ALA A 50 -2.73 3.87 -17.80
N PRO A 51 -2.36 3.03 -18.78
CA PRO A 51 -2.95 1.70 -18.92
C PRO A 51 -2.59 0.83 -17.70
N SER A 52 -3.49 -0.09 -17.34
CA SER A 52 -3.29 -1.03 -16.23
C SER A 52 -3.63 -2.45 -16.68
N VAL A 53 -2.92 -3.44 -16.14
CA VAL A 53 -2.99 -4.84 -16.60
C VAL A 53 -4.33 -5.50 -16.26
N LEU A 54 -4.79 -5.37 -15.02
CA LEU A 54 -5.92 -6.14 -14.47
C LEU A 54 -7.17 -5.29 -14.19
N ARG A 55 -7.14 -3.99 -14.52
CA ARG A 55 -8.26 -3.07 -14.24
C ARG A 55 -9.11 -2.90 -15.49
N ASN A 56 -10.28 -3.57 -15.53
CA ASN A 56 -11.30 -3.40 -16.58
C ASN A 56 -11.82 -1.96 -16.66
N SER A 57 -12.47 -1.60 -17.77
CA SER A 57 -12.96 -0.24 -18.11
C SER A 57 -14.19 0.21 -17.30
N GLU A 58 -14.30 -0.16 -16.03
CA GLU A 58 -15.43 0.26 -15.20
C GLU A 58 -15.32 1.74 -14.81
N GLU A 59 -16.38 2.50 -15.09
CA GLU A 59 -16.48 3.94 -14.76
C GLU A 59 -16.42 4.20 -13.25
N ALA A 60 -16.66 3.19 -12.41
CA ALA A 60 -16.71 3.29 -10.96
C ALA A 60 -15.35 3.06 -10.25
N ASP A 61 -14.22 2.88 -10.96
CA ASP A 61 -12.91 2.67 -10.33
C ASP A 61 -12.27 3.99 -9.83
N PRO A 62 -12.06 4.20 -8.51
CA PRO A 62 -11.42 5.41 -7.99
C PRO A 62 -10.00 5.66 -8.50
N MET A 63 -9.33 4.61 -8.99
CA MET A 63 -8.01 4.70 -9.62
C MET A 63 -8.06 5.10 -11.11
N LYS A 64 -9.24 5.36 -11.69
CA LYS A 64 -9.43 5.86 -13.06
C LYS A 64 -10.18 7.19 -13.11
N LYS A 65 -11.05 7.42 -12.12
CA LYS A 65 -11.89 8.61 -12.06
C LYS A 65 -11.06 9.88 -11.88
N ILE A 66 -11.19 10.82 -12.80
CA ILE A 66 -10.66 12.18 -12.71
C ILE A 66 -11.84 13.11 -12.53
N GLU A 67 -11.83 13.93 -11.50
CA GLU A 67 -12.86 14.95 -11.23
C GLU A 67 -12.29 16.36 -11.34
N LYS A 68 -11.03 16.53 -10.94
CA LYS A 68 -10.31 17.81 -10.93
C LYS A 68 -8.91 17.62 -11.47
N LEU A 69 -8.42 18.61 -12.19
CA LEU A 69 -7.05 18.69 -12.69
C LEU A 69 -6.41 19.98 -12.22
N LEU A 70 -5.12 19.90 -11.92
CA LEU A 70 -4.23 21.02 -11.62
C LEU A 70 -3.01 20.91 -12.52
N PHE A 71 -2.83 21.90 -13.38
CA PHE A 71 -1.67 22.08 -14.24
C PHE A 71 -0.71 23.04 -13.57
N VAL A 72 0.55 22.64 -13.44
CA VAL A 72 1.61 23.41 -12.76
C VAL A 72 2.77 23.54 -13.73
N PHE A 73 3.06 24.78 -14.11
CA PHE A 73 4.16 25.10 -15.02
C PHE A 73 5.32 25.68 -14.20
N TYR A 74 6.47 25.02 -14.28
CA TYR A 74 7.73 25.50 -13.72
C TYR A 74 8.55 26.17 -14.83
N ALA A 75 9.11 27.33 -14.55
CA ALA A 75 10.12 27.93 -15.43
C ALA A 75 11.46 27.19 -15.28
N ASP A 76 12.30 27.19 -16.32
CA ASP A 76 13.61 26.51 -16.26
C ASP A 76 14.67 27.29 -15.44
N ASN A 77 14.50 28.61 -15.26
CA ASN A 77 15.42 29.39 -14.42
C ASN A 77 14.77 30.65 -13.80
N PRO A 78 14.62 30.73 -12.46
CA PRO A 78 14.82 29.62 -11.51
C PRO A 78 13.73 28.55 -11.68
N GLU A 79 14.05 27.29 -11.33
CA GLU A 79 13.12 26.16 -11.33
C GLU A 79 12.01 26.31 -10.28
N LYS A 80 11.00 27.13 -10.60
CA LYS A 80 9.89 27.45 -9.71
C LYS A 80 8.57 27.54 -10.46
N VAL A 81 7.48 27.33 -9.74
CA VAL A 81 6.13 27.49 -10.26
C VAL A 81 5.89 28.93 -10.72
N VAL A 82 5.50 29.08 -11.97
CA VAL A 82 5.15 30.38 -12.58
C VAL A 82 3.68 30.48 -12.93
N TYR A 83 3.05 29.37 -13.33
CA TYR A 83 1.62 29.33 -13.62
C TYR A 83 0.95 28.10 -13.04
N ARG A 84 -0.31 28.29 -12.66
CA ARG A 84 -1.19 27.22 -12.20
C ARG A 84 -2.58 27.39 -12.77
N TYR A 85 -3.13 26.31 -13.29
CA TYR A 85 -4.49 26.24 -13.81
C TYR A 85 -5.23 25.09 -13.17
N ALA A 86 -6.43 25.36 -12.67
CA ALA A 86 -7.33 24.31 -12.23
C ALA A 86 -8.55 24.24 -13.15
N CYS A 87 -9.03 23.03 -13.41
CA CYS A 87 -10.29 22.79 -14.09
C CYS A 87 -10.95 21.51 -13.58
N SER A 88 -12.24 21.36 -13.86
CA SER A 88 -12.96 20.11 -13.68
C SER A 88 -12.71 19.18 -14.87
N ALA A 89 -12.78 17.87 -14.64
CA ALA A 89 -12.81 16.90 -15.73
C ALA A 89 -13.95 17.14 -16.74
N LYS A 90 -15.04 17.79 -16.31
CA LYS A 90 -16.15 18.19 -17.18
C LYS A 90 -15.78 19.30 -18.17
N ASP A 91 -14.68 20.02 -17.92
CA ASP A 91 -14.16 21.04 -18.83
C ASP A 91 -13.31 20.45 -19.97
N LEU A 92 -13.01 19.14 -19.94
CA LEU A 92 -12.28 18.48 -21.02
C LEU A 92 -13.18 18.24 -22.23
N VAL A 93 -12.68 18.55 -23.42
CA VAL A 93 -13.33 18.23 -24.71
C VAL A 93 -12.51 17.12 -25.36
N ASP A 94 -13.08 15.94 -25.53
CA ASP A 94 -12.38 14.75 -26.06
C ASP A 94 -11.04 14.49 -25.36
N SER A 95 -11.01 14.60 -24.03
CA SER A 95 -9.82 14.49 -23.17
C SER A 95 -8.78 15.60 -23.34
N ASN A 96 -9.09 16.67 -24.08
CA ASN A 96 -8.20 17.81 -24.30
C ASN A 96 -8.61 19.01 -23.44
N VAL A 97 -7.63 19.84 -23.11
CA VAL A 97 -7.84 21.18 -22.53
C VAL A 97 -6.92 22.18 -23.21
N THR A 98 -7.50 23.33 -23.56
CA THR A 98 -6.73 24.47 -24.06
C THR A 98 -6.47 25.45 -22.93
N LEU A 99 -5.20 25.78 -22.71
CA LEU A 99 -4.75 26.75 -21.72
C LEU A 99 -4.09 27.95 -22.39
N ARG A 100 -4.15 29.12 -21.75
CA ARG A 100 -3.59 30.36 -22.28
C ARG A 100 -2.50 30.95 -21.39
N LEU A 101 -1.25 30.88 -21.84
CA LEU A 101 -0.09 31.40 -21.13
C LEU A 101 0.97 31.95 -22.11
N LYS A 102 1.98 32.64 -21.57
CA LYS A 102 3.09 33.16 -22.36
C LYS A 102 3.87 31.99 -22.99
N PRO A 103 4.22 32.04 -24.29
CA PRO A 103 5.15 31.07 -24.88
C PRO A 103 6.51 31.12 -24.19
N ASP A 104 6.89 30.02 -23.56
CA ASP A 104 8.24 29.78 -23.07
C ASP A 104 8.52 28.30 -22.95
N ASP A 105 9.74 27.95 -22.54
CA ASP A 105 10.09 26.59 -22.17
C ASP A 105 9.72 26.36 -20.69
N TYR A 106 9.01 25.26 -20.42
CA TYR A 106 8.50 24.92 -19.10
C TYR A 106 8.67 23.44 -18.78
N LYS A 107 8.71 23.12 -17.48
CA LYS A 107 8.36 21.78 -16.98
C LYS A 107 6.90 21.75 -16.54
N LEU A 108 6.15 20.80 -17.07
CA LEU A 108 4.74 20.61 -16.78
C LEU A 108 4.54 19.41 -15.84
N LEU A 109 3.96 19.71 -14.68
CA LEU A 109 3.35 18.74 -13.77
C LEU A 109 1.83 18.87 -13.88
N VAL A 110 1.14 17.75 -14.04
CA VAL A 110 -0.32 17.68 -13.99
C VAL A 110 -0.73 16.75 -12.86
N ILE A 111 -1.67 17.21 -12.04
CA ILE A 111 -2.16 16.47 -10.88
C ILE A 111 -3.66 16.30 -11.02
N ALA A 112 -4.12 15.06 -11.05
CA ALA A 112 -5.54 14.74 -10.97
C ALA A 112 -5.94 14.49 -9.51
N ASN A 113 -7.12 14.96 -9.15
CA ASN A 113 -7.70 14.85 -7.82
C ASN A 113 -6.72 15.24 -6.69
N PRO A 114 -6.11 16.44 -6.75
CA PRO A 114 -5.12 16.87 -5.77
C PRO A 114 -5.71 16.96 -4.36
N ILE A 115 -4.99 16.40 -3.39
CA ILE A 115 -5.25 16.58 -1.96
C ILE A 115 -4.57 17.85 -1.43
N SER A 116 -4.99 18.34 -0.26
CA SER A 116 -4.49 19.61 0.28
C SER A 116 -2.99 19.63 0.53
N SER A 117 -2.39 18.53 0.99
CA SER A 117 -0.94 18.44 1.19
C SER A 117 -0.18 18.57 -0.13
N VAL A 118 -0.65 17.90 -1.20
CA VAL A 118 -0.06 18.02 -2.54
C VAL A 118 -0.26 19.42 -3.12
N TYR A 119 -1.46 19.99 -2.99
CA TYR A 119 -1.75 21.36 -3.43
C TYR A 119 -0.81 22.39 -2.78
N SER A 120 -0.50 22.23 -1.49
CA SER A 120 0.42 23.13 -0.77
C SER A 120 1.87 23.09 -1.27
N LEU A 121 2.31 22.01 -1.93
CA LEU A 121 3.67 21.88 -2.49
C LEU A 121 3.85 22.66 -3.78
N VAL A 122 2.75 22.98 -4.46
CA VAL A 122 2.73 23.60 -5.79
C VAL A 122 2.13 25.00 -5.72
N GLN A 123 2.49 25.79 -4.70
CA GLN A 123 2.10 27.20 -4.66
C GLN A 123 2.93 28.03 -5.64
N LYS A 124 2.46 29.23 -6.00
CA LYS A 124 3.25 30.18 -6.80
C LYS A 124 4.63 30.37 -6.17
N ASP A 125 5.66 30.45 -7.02
CA ASP A 125 7.07 30.54 -6.61
C ASP A 125 7.62 29.33 -5.84
N ALA A 126 6.86 28.25 -5.65
CA ALA A 126 7.38 27.03 -5.04
C ALA A 126 8.48 26.41 -5.92
N PRO A 127 9.60 25.94 -5.32
CA PRO A 127 10.69 25.34 -6.08
C PRO A 127 10.29 23.97 -6.61
N LEU A 128 10.88 23.57 -7.75
CA LEU A 128 10.63 22.25 -8.33
C LEU A 128 10.96 21.10 -7.36
N GLN A 129 12.01 21.27 -6.56
CA GLN A 129 12.41 20.32 -5.53
C GLN A 129 11.27 19.95 -4.55
N ALA A 130 10.29 20.84 -4.32
CA ALA A 130 9.17 20.57 -3.43
C ALA A 130 8.33 19.36 -3.87
N VAL A 131 8.24 19.07 -5.16
CA VAL A 131 7.49 17.93 -5.71
C VAL A 131 8.36 16.71 -6.03
N GLU A 132 9.68 16.85 -5.96
CA GLU A 132 10.64 15.76 -6.17
C GLU A 132 11.02 15.02 -4.88
N THR A 133 10.70 15.63 -3.74
CA THR A 133 10.95 15.05 -2.40
C THR A 133 9.85 14.08 -1.97
N GLU A 134 10.15 13.32 -0.93
CA GLU A 134 9.22 12.34 -0.36
C GLU A 134 8.08 13.03 0.42
N ILE A 135 6.84 12.63 0.14
CA ILE A 135 5.65 13.07 0.84
C ILE A 135 5.28 12.01 1.88
N LYS A 136 5.40 12.36 3.16
CA LYS A 136 4.96 11.51 4.28
C LYS A 136 3.45 11.60 4.45
N GLY A 137 2.83 10.48 4.79
CA GLY A 137 1.41 10.43 5.09
C GLY A 137 0.88 9.02 5.23
N LEU A 138 -0.29 8.90 5.85
CA LEU A 138 -1.04 7.64 5.86
C LEU A 138 -1.60 7.36 4.45
N THR A 139 -1.75 6.10 4.07
CA THR A 139 -2.27 5.72 2.74
C THR A 139 -3.60 6.43 2.40
N LYS A 140 -4.51 6.53 3.37
CA LYS A 140 -5.83 7.18 3.24
C LYS A 140 -5.77 8.68 2.95
N GLU A 141 -4.64 9.34 3.19
CA GLU A 141 -4.48 10.79 2.96
C GLU A 141 -4.28 11.10 1.48
N PHE A 142 -3.95 10.09 0.64
CA PHE A 142 -3.79 10.21 -0.81
C PHE A 142 -5.05 9.90 -1.61
N MET A 143 -6.21 10.00 -0.95
CA MET A 143 -7.53 9.69 -1.49
C MET A 143 -8.49 10.82 -1.14
N ASN A 144 -9.42 11.11 -2.05
CA ASN A 144 -10.61 11.88 -1.71
C ASN A 144 -11.76 10.92 -1.41
N LYS A 145 -12.51 11.25 -0.36
CA LYS A 145 -13.58 10.42 0.16
C LYS A 145 -14.86 11.22 0.27
N ASN A 146 -15.99 10.56 0.07
CA ASN A 146 -17.29 11.17 0.31
C ASN A 146 -17.59 11.33 1.81
N SER A 147 -18.76 11.88 2.13
CA SER A 147 -19.26 12.05 3.49
C SER A 147 -19.40 10.75 4.28
N GLU A 148 -19.49 9.60 3.60
CA GLU A 148 -19.54 8.25 4.20
C GLU A 148 -18.14 7.63 4.38
N ASN A 149 -17.07 8.40 4.15
CA ASN A 149 -15.67 7.97 4.22
C ASN A 149 -15.34 6.82 3.24
N GLN A 150 -16.13 6.70 2.17
CA GLN A 150 -15.86 5.83 1.02
C GLN A 150 -14.93 6.55 0.03
N VAL A 151 -13.98 5.82 -0.54
CA VAL A 151 -13.04 6.35 -1.53
C VAL A 151 -13.76 6.62 -2.85
N GLU A 152 -13.69 7.86 -3.34
CA GLU A 152 -14.27 8.26 -4.63
C GLU A 152 -13.21 8.45 -5.70
N THR A 153 -12.09 9.08 -5.34
CA THR A 153 -10.97 9.32 -6.25
C THR A 153 -9.63 9.18 -5.54
N ILE A 154 -8.60 8.90 -6.31
CA ILE A 154 -7.21 8.86 -5.85
C ILE A 154 -6.43 9.96 -6.54
N THR A 155 -5.49 10.59 -5.82
CA THR A 155 -4.58 11.55 -6.43
C THR A 155 -3.74 10.84 -7.49
N MET A 156 -3.61 11.48 -8.65
CA MET A 156 -2.79 10.99 -9.77
C MET A 156 -1.82 12.08 -10.20
N SER A 157 -0.69 11.67 -10.78
CA SER A 157 0.29 12.59 -11.37
C SER A 157 0.89 11.99 -12.63
N ASN A 158 1.77 12.73 -13.31
CA ASN A 158 2.53 12.23 -14.46
C ASN A 158 3.16 10.84 -14.17
N ASP A 159 2.95 9.89 -15.08
CA ASP A 159 3.40 8.49 -14.95
C ASP A 159 4.92 8.32 -15.15
N GLN A 160 5.55 9.16 -15.98
CA GLN A 160 6.97 9.10 -16.32
C GLN A 160 7.70 10.42 -16.02
N GLY A 161 7.30 11.10 -14.93
CA GLY A 161 7.93 12.34 -14.48
C GLY A 161 7.44 13.61 -15.21
N LEU A 162 8.13 14.72 -14.99
CA LEU A 162 7.79 16.02 -15.57
C LEU A 162 7.91 16.00 -17.10
N LEU A 163 6.99 16.71 -17.76
CA LEU A 163 7.02 16.85 -19.21
C LEU A 163 7.69 18.17 -19.59
N SER A 164 8.59 18.15 -20.56
CA SER A 164 9.10 19.37 -21.17
C SER A 164 8.06 19.94 -22.12
N VAL A 165 7.71 21.20 -21.94
CA VAL A 165 6.91 22.00 -22.87
C VAL A 165 7.85 23.03 -23.47
N SER A 166 7.77 23.20 -24.79
CA SER A 166 8.61 24.15 -25.51
C SER A 166 7.78 25.21 -26.22
N LYS A 167 8.42 26.30 -26.64
CA LYS A 167 7.76 27.38 -27.41
C LYS A 167 7.01 26.90 -28.65
N SER A 168 7.44 25.81 -29.30
CA SER A 168 6.76 25.27 -30.48
C SER A 168 5.43 24.58 -30.17
N ASN A 169 5.14 24.30 -28.91
CA ASN A 169 3.83 23.77 -28.48
C ASN A 169 2.75 24.86 -28.39
N PHE A 170 3.11 26.14 -28.59
CA PHE A 170 2.20 27.28 -28.48
C PHE A 170 1.76 27.79 -29.85
N TYR A 171 0.51 28.24 -29.93
CA TYR A 171 -0.11 28.73 -31.15
C TYR A 171 -0.98 29.97 -30.88
N LYS A 172 -1.18 30.80 -31.90
CA LYS A 172 -1.66 32.19 -31.70
C LYS A 172 -3.16 32.28 -31.55
N GLU A 173 -3.90 31.46 -32.28
CA GLU A 173 -5.36 31.46 -32.31
C GLU A 173 -5.91 30.11 -31.87
N GLU A 174 -6.93 30.10 -31.01
CA GLU A 174 -7.47 28.86 -30.41
C GLU A 174 -7.90 27.79 -31.43
N SER A 175 -8.18 28.19 -32.68
CA SER A 175 -8.60 27.34 -33.79
C SER A 175 -7.46 26.78 -34.67
N GLU A 176 -6.18 26.99 -34.34
CA GLU A 176 -5.06 26.42 -35.09
C GLU A 176 -4.88 24.92 -34.75
N ASP A 177 -5.66 24.06 -35.41
CA ASP A 177 -5.65 22.58 -35.28
C ASP A 177 -4.31 21.90 -35.67
N ALA A 178 -3.32 22.66 -36.12
CA ALA A 178 -2.08 22.15 -36.70
C ALA A 178 -0.99 21.78 -35.67
N VAL A 179 -1.15 22.15 -34.39
CA VAL A 179 -0.14 21.88 -33.35
C VAL A 179 -0.50 20.61 -32.56
N GLU A 180 0.42 19.64 -32.56
CA GLU A 180 0.23 18.40 -31.81
C GLU A 180 0.11 18.70 -30.30
N PRO A 181 -0.93 18.18 -29.62
CA PRO A 181 -1.12 18.43 -28.20
C PRO A 181 0.02 17.86 -27.36
N VAL A 182 0.32 18.52 -26.25
CA VAL A 182 1.20 17.95 -25.23
C VAL A 182 0.47 16.79 -24.56
N LYS A 183 0.96 15.57 -24.80
CA LYS A 183 0.35 14.35 -24.27
C LYS A 183 0.78 14.11 -22.83
N VAL A 184 -0.18 14.07 -21.93
CA VAL A 184 0.03 13.84 -20.50
C VAL A 184 -0.59 12.51 -20.12
N VAL A 185 0.23 11.60 -19.59
CA VAL A 185 -0.23 10.32 -19.05
C VAL A 185 -0.20 10.38 -17.52
N LEU A 186 -1.37 10.18 -16.89
CA LEU A 186 -1.55 10.25 -15.44
C LEU A 186 -1.69 8.85 -14.84
N ALA A 187 -0.99 8.63 -13.72
CA ALA A 187 -1.06 7.40 -12.94
C ALA A 187 -1.45 7.72 -11.48
N PRO A 188 -2.38 6.97 -10.87
CA PRO A 188 -2.66 7.09 -9.43
C PRO A 188 -1.42 6.80 -8.62
N VAL A 189 -1.25 7.53 -7.51
CA VAL A 189 -0.07 7.43 -6.63
C VAL A 189 -0.10 6.20 -5.72
N LEU A 190 -1.20 5.43 -5.73
CA LEU A 190 -1.41 4.23 -4.94
C LEU A 190 -1.58 3.00 -5.85
N ALA A 191 -1.37 1.83 -5.26
CA ALA A 191 -1.75 0.53 -5.79
C ALA A 191 -2.98 -0.02 -5.05
N ARG A 192 -3.57 -1.10 -5.56
CA ARG A 192 -4.66 -1.84 -4.90
C ARG A 192 -4.28 -3.32 -4.74
N VAL A 193 -4.57 -3.92 -3.58
CA VAL A 193 -4.30 -5.33 -3.26
C VAL A 193 -5.58 -6.00 -2.81
N LEU A 194 -5.98 -7.06 -3.50
CA LEU A 194 -7.25 -7.76 -3.34
C LEU A 194 -7.00 -9.25 -3.13
N VAL A 195 -7.75 -9.85 -2.21
CA VAL A 195 -7.67 -11.30 -1.93
C VAL A 195 -9.04 -11.92 -2.17
N ALA A 196 -9.08 -12.97 -2.97
CA ALA A 196 -10.30 -13.75 -3.19
C ALA A 196 -10.05 -15.25 -3.16
N GLY A 197 -11.10 -16.04 -2.97
CA GLY A 197 -11.10 -17.48 -3.13
C GLY A 197 -11.79 -18.22 -2.00
N VAL A 198 -12.34 -19.38 -2.34
CA VAL A 198 -12.84 -20.38 -1.38
C VAL A 198 -11.87 -21.55 -1.42
N PRO A 199 -10.94 -21.66 -0.47
CA PRO A 199 -9.91 -22.68 -0.54
C PRO A 199 -10.46 -24.07 -0.28
N THR A 200 -9.87 -25.08 -0.92
CA THR A 200 -9.92 -26.45 -0.42
C THR A 200 -9.07 -26.55 0.85
N VAL A 201 -9.48 -27.40 1.79
CA VAL A 201 -8.78 -27.54 3.07
C VAL A 201 -8.36 -28.99 3.23
N GLN A 202 -7.07 -29.22 3.46
CA GLN A 202 -6.54 -30.53 3.83
C GLN A 202 -6.39 -30.60 5.35
N ASN A 203 -6.58 -31.80 5.91
CA ASN A 203 -6.33 -32.12 7.32
C ASN A 203 -7.11 -31.24 8.33
N GLY A 204 -8.22 -30.62 7.90
CA GLY A 204 -9.00 -29.72 8.74
C GLY A 204 -10.19 -29.08 8.04
N LYS A 205 -10.77 -28.08 8.70
CA LYS A 205 -11.90 -27.28 8.22
C LYS A 205 -11.71 -25.80 8.55
N ILE A 206 -12.25 -24.91 7.71
CA ILE A 206 -12.32 -23.47 7.98
C ILE A 206 -13.69 -23.15 8.58
N ARG A 207 -13.71 -22.23 9.54
CA ARG A 207 -14.91 -21.61 10.09
C ARG A 207 -15.02 -20.16 9.63
N GLY A 208 -16.22 -19.74 9.22
CA GLY A 208 -16.49 -18.35 8.88
C GLY A 208 -15.71 -17.84 7.65
N LYS A 209 -15.57 -16.51 7.58
CA LYS A 209 -14.86 -15.82 6.51
C LYS A 209 -13.40 -15.58 6.91
N GLY A 210 -12.51 -15.66 5.93
CA GLY A 210 -11.13 -15.22 6.09
C GLY A 210 -11.02 -13.71 5.98
N HIS A 211 -10.00 -13.14 6.62
CA HIS A 211 -9.65 -11.73 6.51
C HIS A 211 -8.20 -11.56 6.12
N TYR A 212 -7.85 -10.40 5.57
CA TYR A 212 -6.47 -10.04 5.27
C TYR A 212 -6.16 -8.61 5.66
N VAL A 213 -4.87 -8.31 5.79
CA VAL A 213 -4.37 -6.95 5.95
C VAL A 213 -3.10 -6.77 5.13
N ILE A 214 -2.97 -5.62 4.46
CA ILE A 214 -1.75 -5.25 3.74
C ILE A 214 -0.75 -4.69 4.76
N ASN A 215 0.48 -5.20 4.70
CA ASN A 215 1.52 -4.92 5.68
C ASN A 215 2.87 -4.63 5.01
N THR A 216 3.81 -4.05 5.78
CA THR A 216 5.16 -3.70 5.33
C THR A 216 5.14 -2.74 4.13
N LEU A 217 4.64 -1.53 4.35
CA LEU A 217 4.48 -0.49 3.32
C LEU A 217 5.37 0.72 3.60
N SER A 218 5.84 1.40 2.55
CA SER A 218 6.57 2.67 2.67
C SER A 218 5.79 3.71 3.49
N GLN A 219 6.48 4.47 4.34
CA GLN A 219 5.91 5.56 5.15
C GLN A 219 5.64 6.82 4.30
N SER A 220 6.30 6.95 3.16
CA SER A 220 6.20 8.08 2.23
C SER A 220 6.01 7.62 0.79
N ILE A 221 5.62 8.56 -0.08
CA ILE A 221 5.60 8.37 -1.54
C ILE A 221 6.41 9.46 -2.22
N PHE A 222 6.86 9.24 -3.45
CA PHE A 222 7.13 10.34 -4.37
C PHE A 222 5.85 10.74 -5.10
N LEU A 223 5.62 12.03 -5.35
CA LEU A 223 4.43 12.47 -6.07
C LEU A 223 4.39 11.81 -7.45
N MET A 224 5.47 11.92 -8.22
CA MET A 224 5.66 11.24 -9.50
C MET A 224 6.42 9.92 -9.33
N ARG A 225 6.19 8.96 -10.24
CA ARG A 225 6.93 7.71 -10.24
C ARG A 225 8.39 7.96 -10.62
N ARG A 226 9.31 7.36 -9.88
CA ARG A 226 10.72 7.30 -10.27
C ARG A 226 10.96 6.05 -11.09
N MET A 227 11.13 6.24 -12.39
CA MET A 227 11.39 5.16 -13.35
C MET A 227 12.60 4.33 -12.94
N ALA A 228 12.51 3.02 -13.13
CA ALA A 228 13.57 2.07 -12.80
C ALA A 228 13.92 1.22 -14.03
N LEU A 229 14.62 0.09 -13.83
CA LEU A 229 14.81 -0.86 -14.91
C LEU A 229 13.46 -1.53 -15.25
N LEU A 230 13.25 -1.77 -16.54
CA LEU A 230 12.18 -2.63 -17.01
C LEU A 230 12.44 -4.08 -16.58
N LYS A 231 11.44 -4.95 -16.66
CA LYS A 231 11.57 -6.41 -16.44
C LYS A 231 12.70 -7.04 -17.24
N SER A 232 12.99 -6.49 -18.41
CA SER A 232 14.09 -6.90 -19.31
C SER A 232 15.49 -6.53 -18.79
N GLY A 233 15.60 -5.69 -17.76
CA GLY A 233 16.84 -5.11 -17.24
C GLY A 233 17.29 -3.83 -17.95
N LYS A 234 16.58 -3.36 -18.99
CA LYS A 234 16.85 -2.08 -19.65
C LYS A 234 16.37 -0.91 -18.81
N GLN A 235 17.10 0.21 -18.84
CA GLN A 235 16.63 1.46 -18.23
C GLN A 235 15.35 1.94 -18.92
N GLU A 236 14.29 2.18 -18.15
CA GLU A 236 13.07 2.82 -18.66
C GLU A 236 13.36 4.30 -19.00
N VAL A 237 12.78 4.76 -20.11
CA VAL A 237 12.86 6.16 -20.57
C VAL A 237 11.44 6.70 -20.80
N ALA A 238 11.24 7.99 -20.55
CA ALA A 238 9.96 8.63 -20.81
C ALA A 238 9.53 8.45 -22.27
N ASN A 239 8.26 8.06 -22.48
CA ASN A 239 7.65 7.82 -23.79
C ASN A 239 8.32 6.72 -24.64
N ASP A 240 9.05 5.78 -24.04
CA ASP A 240 9.71 4.66 -24.73
C ASP A 240 8.76 3.58 -25.27
N GLY A 241 7.46 3.72 -25.04
CA GLY A 241 6.44 2.74 -25.45
C GLY A 241 6.50 1.42 -24.68
N SER A 242 7.27 1.33 -23.58
CA SER A 242 7.31 0.15 -22.73
C SER A 242 5.93 -0.21 -22.17
N LYS A 243 5.65 -1.50 -22.06
CA LYS A 243 4.37 -1.97 -21.51
C LYS A 243 4.32 -1.76 -20.01
N THR A 244 3.16 -1.38 -19.46
CA THR A 244 2.97 -1.22 -18.01
C THR A 244 3.37 -2.48 -17.21
N ALA A 245 3.10 -3.67 -17.75
CA ALA A 245 3.45 -4.94 -17.12
C ALA A 245 4.97 -5.17 -16.95
N ASP A 246 5.79 -4.43 -17.69
CA ASP A 246 7.26 -4.53 -17.65
C ASP A 246 7.90 -3.41 -16.82
N ARG A 247 7.11 -2.48 -16.24
CA ARG A 247 7.63 -1.29 -15.54
C ARG A 247 7.74 -1.52 -14.04
N TYR A 248 8.86 -1.09 -13.47
CA TYR A 248 9.08 -1.03 -12.03
C TYR A 248 9.22 0.43 -11.55
N ALA A 249 9.57 0.64 -10.29
CA ALA A 249 9.86 1.97 -9.75
C ALA A 249 10.88 1.94 -8.62
N TYR A 250 11.48 3.10 -8.35
CA TYR A 250 12.18 3.36 -7.09
C TYR A 250 11.22 4.04 -6.11
N SER A 251 11.02 3.43 -4.94
CA SER A 251 10.23 4.02 -3.86
C SER A 251 11.12 4.70 -2.83
N PRO A 252 10.56 5.56 -1.96
CA PRO A 252 11.27 6.06 -0.79
C PRO A 252 11.95 4.95 0.01
N GLY A 253 13.21 5.19 0.41
CA GLY A 253 14.01 4.23 1.16
C GLY A 253 14.55 3.03 0.38
N TYR A 254 14.29 2.89 -0.93
CA TYR A 254 14.75 1.75 -1.75
C TYR A 254 16.26 1.46 -1.61
N ASP A 255 17.11 2.49 -1.75
CA ASP A 255 18.57 2.34 -1.63
C ASP A 255 19.04 2.09 -0.20
N LYS A 256 18.20 2.38 0.80
CA LYS A 256 18.51 2.16 2.21
C LYS A 256 18.22 0.72 2.64
N MET A 257 17.44 -0.04 1.87
CA MET A 257 16.98 -1.37 2.31
C MET A 257 18.09 -2.39 2.53
N SER A 258 19.13 -2.32 1.70
CA SER A 258 20.31 -3.20 1.80
C SER A 258 21.23 -2.83 2.97
N SER A 259 21.06 -1.64 3.54
CA SER A 259 21.82 -1.17 4.70
C SER A 259 21.11 -1.51 6.02
N ASN A 260 21.86 -1.53 7.13
CA ASN A 260 21.31 -1.62 8.49
C ASN A 260 20.79 -0.26 9.01
N SER A 261 20.38 0.64 8.12
CA SER A 261 19.86 1.96 8.52
C SER A 261 18.35 1.93 8.81
N ASP A 262 17.83 3.01 9.39
CA ASP A 262 16.39 3.20 9.56
C ASP A 262 15.70 3.30 8.19
N ILE A 263 14.97 2.25 7.84
CA ILE A 263 14.21 2.15 6.60
C ILE A 263 12.82 2.75 6.85
N PRO A 264 12.33 3.69 6.04
CA PRO A 264 11.03 4.33 6.23
C PRO A 264 9.87 3.39 5.83
N ILE A 265 9.77 2.23 6.48
CA ILE A 265 8.71 1.23 6.31
C ILE A 265 7.78 1.26 7.53
N SER A 266 6.50 1.09 7.28
CA SER A 266 5.47 0.88 8.29
C SER A 266 5.05 -0.59 8.29
N SER A 267 5.08 -1.21 9.46
CA SER A 267 4.57 -2.57 9.70
C SER A 267 3.58 -2.53 10.84
N ILE A 268 2.56 -3.38 10.75
CA ILE A 268 1.62 -3.65 11.82
C ILE A 268 2.36 -4.50 12.86
N GLU A 269 2.34 -4.04 14.11
CA GLU A 269 3.00 -4.73 15.22
C GLU A 269 2.00 -5.55 16.05
N ASN A 270 0.71 -5.21 15.97
CA ASN A 270 -0.34 -5.83 16.77
C ASN A 270 -1.61 -6.07 15.93
N GLY A 271 -1.94 -7.35 15.74
CA GLY A 271 -3.11 -7.80 14.98
C GLY A 271 -4.46 -7.31 15.51
N ALA A 272 -4.57 -6.97 16.81
CA ALA A 272 -5.79 -6.42 17.39
C ALA A 272 -6.11 -5.00 16.87
N LYS A 273 -5.11 -4.27 16.37
CA LYS A 273 -5.25 -2.93 15.77
C LYS A 273 -5.17 -2.96 14.25
N ALA A 274 -5.05 -4.14 13.65
CA ALA A 274 -4.89 -4.27 12.21
C ALA A 274 -6.21 -3.91 11.48
N PRO A 275 -6.15 -3.13 10.39
CA PRO A 275 -7.31 -2.81 9.57
C PRO A 275 -7.69 -3.99 8.66
N TRP A 276 -8.24 -5.05 9.25
CA TRP A 276 -8.67 -6.27 8.55
C TRP A 276 -9.70 -5.95 7.46
N THR A 277 -9.55 -6.61 6.31
CA THR A 277 -10.46 -6.58 5.16
C THR A 277 -10.94 -8.01 4.88
N ASP A 278 -12.16 -8.18 4.40
CA ASP A 278 -12.71 -9.50 4.08
C ASP A 278 -12.05 -10.09 2.83
N ILE A 279 -11.76 -11.40 2.88
CA ILE A 279 -11.46 -12.18 1.68
C ILE A 279 -12.79 -12.47 0.98
N LEU A 280 -12.89 -12.09 -0.29
CA LEU A 280 -14.11 -12.34 -1.08
C LEU A 280 -14.10 -13.75 -1.68
N PRO A 281 -15.26 -14.40 -1.88
CA PRO A 281 -15.28 -15.71 -2.53
C PRO A 281 -14.91 -15.63 -4.02
N ASP A 282 -15.28 -14.55 -4.71
CA ASP A 282 -15.12 -14.38 -6.16
C ASP A 282 -14.46 -13.02 -6.49
N LYS A 283 -13.62 -13.00 -7.54
CA LYS A 283 -12.98 -11.79 -8.07
C LYS A 283 -13.99 -10.79 -8.63
N GLN A 284 -15.14 -11.25 -9.16
CA GLN A 284 -16.18 -10.37 -9.69
C GLN A 284 -16.77 -9.44 -8.62
N ASP A 285 -16.69 -9.85 -7.35
CA ASP A 285 -17.19 -9.06 -6.24
C ASP A 285 -16.22 -7.95 -5.78
N PHE A 286 -15.01 -7.87 -6.36
CA PHE A 286 -14.01 -6.88 -5.95
C PHE A 286 -14.49 -5.43 -6.05
N ILE A 287 -15.43 -5.13 -6.95
CA ILE A 287 -16.04 -3.80 -7.06
C ILE A 287 -16.61 -3.32 -5.72
N LYS A 288 -17.09 -4.23 -4.86
CA LYS A 288 -17.62 -3.93 -3.52
C LYS A 288 -16.55 -3.40 -2.56
N LEU A 289 -15.27 -3.64 -2.85
CA LEU A 289 -14.13 -3.19 -2.04
C LEU A 289 -13.45 -1.94 -2.61
N TYR A 290 -13.82 -1.47 -3.81
CA TYR A 290 -13.13 -0.32 -4.42
C TYR A 290 -13.31 0.97 -3.61
N SER A 291 -14.43 1.11 -2.90
CA SER A 291 -14.66 2.23 -2.00
C SER A 291 -13.93 2.10 -0.65
N ASP A 292 -13.30 0.96 -0.36
CA ASP A 292 -12.63 0.70 0.90
C ASP A 292 -11.16 1.12 0.86
N HIS A 293 -10.80 2.14 1.64
CA HIS A 293 -9.41 2.60 1.73
C HIS A 293 -8.40 1.51 2.18
N ARG A 294 -8.85 0.43 2.83
CA ARG A 294 -7.98 -0.65 3.36
C ARG A 294 -7.37 -1.52 2.26
N VAL A 295 -7.94 -1.55 1.06
CA VAL A 295 -7.40 -2.34 -0.06
C VAL A 295 -6.31 -1.63 -0.83
N TYR A 296 -5.98 -0.39 -0.47
CA TYR A 296 -4.98 0.41 -1.18
C TYR A 296 -3.64 0.41 -0.44
N ALA A 297 -2.57 0.55 -1.22
CA ALA A 297 -1.21 0.52 -0.72
C ALA A 297 -0.35 1.61 -1.36
N LYS A 298 0.57 2.17 -0.57
CA LYS A 298 1.62 3.06 -1.08
C LYS A 298 2.66 2.27 -1.85
N GLU A 299 3.25 2.91 -2.86
CA GLU A 299 4.36 2.34 -3.62
C GLU A 299 5.51 1.93 -2.68
N THR A 300 5.82 0.63 -2.70
CA THR A 300 6.84 -0.01 -1.88
C THR A 300 7.60 -0.97 -2.78
N ALA A 301 8.63 -0.45 -3.44
CA ALA A 301 9.55 -1.22 -4.26
C ALA A 301 10.60 -1.88 -3.37
N VAL A 302 11.08 -3.05 -3.78
CA VAL A 302 12.04 -3.86 -3.02
C VAL A 302 13.34 -3.94 -3.78
N ASN A 303 14.43 -3.56 -3.12
CA ASN A 303 15.76 -3.70 -3.67
C ASN A 303 16.12 -5.19 -3.80
N SER A 304 16.65 -5.58 -4.97
CA SER A 304 17.05 -6.96 -5.29
C SER A 304 18.06 -7.56 -4.31
N ASP A 305 18.85 -6.70 -3.66
CA ASP A 305 19.89 -7.09 -2.69
C ASP A 305 19.35 -7.11 -1.25
N ALA A 306 18.08 -6.76 -1.05
CA ALA A 306 17.46 -6.57 0.26
C ALA A 306 16.09 -7.26 0.39
N VAL A 307 15.99 -8.50 -0.07
CA VAL A 307 14.75 -9.30 -0.03
C VAL A 307 14.55 -9.90 1.38
N PHE A 308 14.23 -9.03 2.34
CA PHE A 308 13.97 -9.39 3.74
C PHE A 308 12.50 -9.23 4.10
N ARG A 309 12.04 -10.00 5.09
CA ARG A 309 10.63 -10.01 5.51
C ARG A 309 10.16 -8.66 6.05
N CYS A 310 11.06 -7.90 6.69
CA CYS A 310 10.77 -6.58 7.28
C CYS A 310 10.65 -5.41 6.30
N VAL A 311 11.03 -5.58 5.03
CA VAL A 311 10.98 -4.52 4.00
C VAL A 311 10.15 -4.89 2.79
N THR A 312 9.76 -6.17 2.68
CA THR A 312 8.99 -6.67 1.55
C THR A 312 7.50 -6.58 1.83
N PRO A 313 6.71 -5.92 0.97
CA PRO A 313 5.27 -5.82 1.16
C PRO A 313 4.61 -7.20 1.14
N ASN A 314 3.67 -7.40 2.05
CA ASN A 314 2.98 -8.66 2.25
C ASN A 314 1.52 -8.45 2.61
N VAL A 315 0.72 -9.49 2.45
CA VAL A 315 -0.56 -9.62 3.15
C VAL A 315 -0.42 -10.61 4.30
N ILE A 316 -1.02 -10.29 5.44
CA ILE A 316 -1.22 -11.24 6.53
C ILE A 316 -2.66 -11.69 6.46
N LEU A 317 -2.89 -12.99 6.28
CA LEU A 317 -4.20 -13.61 6.31
C LEU A 317 -4.52 -14.04 7.73
N LYS A 318 -5.80 -13.90 8.11
CA LYS A 318 -6.37 -14.43 9.35
C LYS A 318 -7.54 -15.34 9.00
N ILE A 319 -7.38 -16.63 9.31
CA ILE A 319 -8.34 -17.68 8.94
C ILE A 319 -8.63 -18.50 10.20
N GLN A 320 -9.90 -18.83 10.43
CA GLN A 320 -10.25 -19.72 11.53
C GLN A 320 -10.12 -21.19 11.07
N TYR A 321 -8.97 -21.80 11.31
CA TYR A 321 -8.67 -23.19 10.92
C TYR A 321 -8.79 -24.13 12.13
N ILE A 322 -9.44 -25.27 11.90
CA ILE A 322 -9.68 -26.31 12.89
C ILE A 322 -9.10 -27.62 12.33
N PRO A 323 -8.13 -28.25 13.02
CA PRO A 323 -7.61 -29.56 12.64
C PRO A 323 -8.72 -30.62 12.57
N GLU A 324 -8.59 -31.58 11.65
CA GLU A 324 -9.58 -32.64 11.43
C GLU A 324 -9.80 -33.53 12.65
N SER A 325 -8.79 -33.66 13.51
CA SER A 325 -8.86 -34.41 14.76
C SER A 325 -9.74 -33.75 15.84
N LEU A 326 -10.20 -32.52 15.62
CA LEU A 326 -10.96 -31.74 16.58
C LEU A 326 -12.36 -31.40 16.06
N ASP A 327 -13.33 -31.55 16.95
CA ASP A 327 -14.64 -30.92 16.81
C ASP A 327 -14.85 -29.92 17.93
N LEU A 328 -15.00 -28.65 17.55
CA LEU A 328 -14.95 -27.52 18.47
C LEU A 328 -16.25 -26.74 18.41
N LYS A 329 -16.69 -26.23 19.57
CA LYS A 329 -17.83 -25.32 19.63
C LYS A 329 -17.54 -24.00 18.93
N GLU A 330 -18.59 -23.22 18.69
CA GLU A 330 -18.46 -21.87 18.16
C GLU A 330 -17.55 -21.02 19.07
N SER A 331 -16.66 -20.25 18.46
CA SER A 331 -15.64 -19.42 19.14
C SER A 331 -14.61 -20.16 20.01
N GLU A 332 -14.64 -21.50 20.11
CA GLU A 332 -13.63 -22.26 20.85
C GLU A 332 -12.28 -22.26 20.11
N GLY A 333 -11.18 -22.12 20.87
CA GLY A 333 -9.81 -22.29 20.38
C GLY A 333 -9.29 -23.71 20.52
N TRP A 334 -8.01 -23.90 20.22
CA TRP A 334 -7.36 -25.20 20.38
C TRP A 334 -5.86 -25.04 20.63
N PHE A 335 -5.26 -26.07 21.23
CA PHE A 335 -3.83 -26.13 21.53
C PHE A 335 -3.12 -27.16 20.66
N LYS A 336 -1.85 -26.90 20.36
CA LYS A 336 -0.93 -27.87 19.75
C LYS A 336 0.31 -28.02 20.60
N PHE A 337 0.70 -29.26 20.87
CA PHE A 337 1.96 -29.58 21.54
C PHE A 337 2.48 -30.92 21.05
N GLU A 338 3.75 -30.95 20.62
CA GLU A 338 4.43 -32.17 20.13
C GLU A 338 3.61 -32.96 19.08
N GLY A 339 2.92 -32.24 18.19
CA GLY A 339 2.08 -32.84 17.13
C GLY A 339 0.65 -33.18 17.55
N CYS A 340 0.36 -33.24 18.85
CA CYS A 340 -0.99 -33.50 19.37
C CYS A 340 -1.82 -32.21 19.42
N CYS A 341 -3.10 -32.33 19.04
CA CYS A 341 -4.07 -31.24 19.08
C CYS A 341 -5.08 -31.46 20.21
N TYR A 342 -5.45 -30.40 20.92
CA TYR A 342 -6.40 -30.44 22.05
C TYR A 342 -7.41 -29.31 21.91
N GLY A 343 -8.71 -29.59 22.03
CA GLY A 343 -9.72 -28.53 22.13
C GLY A 343 -9.51 -27.69 23.39
N GLU A 344 -9.81 -26.39 23.35
CA GLU A 344 -9.57 -25.48 24.47
C GLU A 344 -10.26 -25.92 25.76
N GLU A 345 -11.55 -26.30 25.69
CA GLU A 345 -12.28 -26.76 26.87
C GLU A 345 -11.68 -28.05 27.45
N GLN A 346 -11.30 -28.98 26.56
CA GLN A 346 -10.69 -30.25 26.96
C GLN A 346 -9.34 -30.02 27.61
N PHE A 347 -8.49 -29.18 27.02
CA PHE A 347 -7.18 -28.84 27.54
C PHE A 347 -7.29 -28.20 28.93
N LYS A 348 -8.19 -27.22 29.09
CA LYS A 348 -8.42 -26.54 30.38
C LYS A 348 -8.88 -27.49 31.48
N LYS A 349 -9.68 -28.51 31.16
CA LYS A 349 -10.08 -29.57 32.11
C LYS A 349 -8.91 -30.50 32.42
N MET A 350 -8.20 -30.94 31.39
CA MET A 350 -7.09 -31.89 31.47
C MET A 350 -5.98 -31.39 32.41
N ILE A 351 -5.60 -30.11 32.33
CA ILE A 351 -4.52 -29.56 33.17
C ILE A 351 -4.89 -29.39 34.66
N LEU A 352 -6.16 -29.62 35.02
CA LEU A 352 -6.65 -29.58 36.40
C LEU A 352 -6.78 -31.00 37.01
N GLU A 353 -6.60 -32.05 36.21
CA GLU A 353 -6.65 -33.43 36.69
C GLU A 353 -5.47 -33.74 37.62
N LYS A 354 -5.73 -34.45 38.73
CA LYS A 354 -4.68 -34.82 39.71
C LYS A 354 -3.55 -35.65 39.11
N ASN A 355 -3.83 -36.45 38.08
CA ASN A 355 -2.86 -37.30 37.39
C ASN A 355 -2.36 -36.71 36.06
N PHE A 356 -2.59 -35.43 35.80
CA PHE A 356 -2.13 -34.76 34.58
C PHE A 356 -0.62 -34.89 34.37
N ALA A 357 0.18 -34.64 35.43
CA ALA A 357 1.63 -34.75 35.37
C ALA A 357 2.14 -36.18 35.12
N GLU A 358 1.38 -37.18 35.57
CA GLU A 358 1.68 -38.60 35.34
C GLU A 358 1.35 -39.02 33.91
N LYS A 359 0.17 -38.63 33.40
CA LYS A 359 -0.29 -38.96 32.04
C LYS A 359 0.46 -38.20 30.94
N TYR A 360 0.79 -36.93 31.19
CA TYR A 360 1.36 -36.01 30.21
C TYR A 360 2.60 -35.28 30.77
N PRO A 361 3.69 -36.00 31.10
CA PRO A 361 4.82 -35.43 31.82
C PRO A 361 5.51 -34.29 31.09
N SER A 362 5.69 -34.38 29.77
CA SER A 362 6.29 -33.30 28.96
C SER A 362 5.41 -32.06 28.92
N LEU A 363 4.13 -32.22 28.59
CA LEU A 363 3.18 -31.12 28.53
C LEU A 363 2.98 -30.45 29.90
N SER A 364 2.94 -31.23 30.99
CA SER A 364 2.84 -30.68 32.35
C SER A 364 4.04 -29.81 32.70
N LYS A 365 5.27 -30.26 32.40
CA LYS A 365 6.47 -29.45 32.60
C LYS A 365 6.40 -28.14 31.81
N THR A 366 5.97 -28.21 30.55
CA THR A 366 5.81 -27.01 29.69
C THR A 366 4.76 -26.06 30.24
N VAL A 367 3.60 -26.57 30.68
CA VAL A 367 2.54 -25.75 31.30
C VAL A 367 3.03 -25.06 32.57
N ASP A 368 3.76 -25.77 33.43
CA ASP A 368 4.31 -25.20 34.67
C ASP A 368 5.40 -24.16 34.39
N LEU A 369 6.25 -24.41 33.38
CA LEU A 369 7.26 -23.46 32.92
C LEU A 369 6.62 -22.17 32.42
N ILE A 370 5.62 -22.27 31.54
CA ILE A 370 4.88 -21.12 31.00
C ILE A 370 4.17 -20.33 32.11
N LYS A 371 3.53 -21.01 33.08
CA LYS A 371 2.93 -20.35 34.25
C LYS A 371 3.97 -19.57 35.04
N LYS A 372 5.12 -20.19 35.31
CA LYS A 372 6.20 -19.61 36.14
C LYS A 372 6.89 -18.43 35.46
N GLU A 373 7.25 -18.57 34.19
CA GLU A 373 8.06 -17.57 33.47
C GLU A 373 7.24 -16.45 32.84
N ASN A 374 6.01 -16.76 32.41
CA ASN A 374 5.18 -15.82 31.65
C ASN A 374 3.92 -15.38 32.40
N GLY A 375 3.65 -15.94 33.59
CA GLY A 375 2.47 -15.57 34.40
C GLY A 375 1.14 -15.92 33.76
N VAL A 376 1.13 -16.91 32.85
CA VAL A 376 -0.07 -17.28 32.10
C VAL A 376 -1.06 -18.06 32.97
N ASP A 377 -2.29 -17.54 33.06
CA ASP A 377 -3.44 -18.30 33.57
C ASP A 377 -4.17 -18.97 32.40
N PHE A 378 -3.90 -20.26 32.20
CA PHE A 378 -4.52 -21.06 31.14
C PHE A 378 -6.05 -21.12 31.22
N GLN A 379 -6.67 -20.79 32.36
CA GLN A 379 -8.12 -20.73 32.47
C GLN A 379 -8.71 -19.43 31.91
N LYS A 380 -7.89 -18.38 31.75
CA LYS A 380 -8.31 -17.01 31.39
C LYS A 380 -7.63 -16.44 30.15
N LEU A 381 -7.24 -17.31 29.22
CA LEU A 381 -6.64 -16.88 27.96
C LEU A 381 -7.64 -16.09 27.10
N ASP A 382 -7.18 -14.96 26.58
CA ASP A 382 -7.95 -14.02 25.76
C ASP A 382 -7.27 -13.68 24.41
N LYS A 383 -6.14 -14.35 24.13
CA LYS A 383 -5.31 -14.19 22.93
C LYS A 383 -4.51 -15.46 22.64
N GLY A 384 -4.03 -15.59 21.41
CA GLY A 384 -3.17 -16.69 21.01
C GLY A 384 -1.80 -16.67 21.71
N LEU A 385 -1.14 -17.82 21.73
CA LEU A 385 0.15 -18.03 22.38
C LEU A 385 1.03 -18.99 21.56
N ASP A 386 2.34 -18.74 21.58
CA ASP A 386 3.37 -19.66 21.11
C ASP A 386 4.56 -19.56 22.08
N LEU A 387 4.64 -20.50 23.02
CA LEU A 387 5.67 -20.49 24.07
C LEU A 387 6.12 -21.92 24.33
N HIS A 388 7.44 -22.16 24.36
CA HIS A 388 8.02 -23.45 24.72
C HIS A 388 7.43 -24.64 23.92
N GLY A 389 7.08 -24.40 22.64
CA GLY A 389 6.48 -25.39 21.74
C GLY A 389 4.99 -25.66 21.97
N LEU A 390 4.37 -25.08 23.01
CA LEU A 390 2.93 -25.08 23.20
C LEU A 390 2.32 -23.90 22.44
N LYS A 391 1.45 -24.21 21.49
CA LYS A 391 0.70 -23.23 20.70
C LYS A 391 -0.75 -23.20 21.14
N PHE A 392 -1.34 -22.01 21.22
CA PHE A 392 -2.76 -21.80 21.47
C PHE A 392 -3.36 -20.92 20.37
N TYR A 393 -4.23 -21.51 19.57
CA TYR A 393 -4.98 -20.87 18.50
C TYR A 393 -6.30 -20.34 19.08
N TYR A 394 -6.22 -19.15 19.68
CA TYR A 394 -7.39 -18.51 20.29
C TYR A 394 -8.50 -18.29 19.26
N ARG A 395 -9.71 -18.78 19.57
CA ARG A 395 -10.87 -18.80 18.65
C ARG A 395 -10.58 -19.45 17.29
N SER A 396 -9.64 -20.40 17.28
CA SER A 396 -9.14 -21.07 16.08
C SER A 396 -8.47 -20.12 15.07
N GLU A 397 -8.11 -18.90 15.45
CA GLU A 397 -7.44 -17.94 14.54
C GLU A 397 -6.03 -18.39 14.19
N ASN A 398 -5.74 -18.45 12.89
CA ASN A 398 -4.46 -18.81 12.30
C ASN A 398 -3.97 -17.67 11.40
N TYR A 399 -2.68 -17.37 11.46
CA TYR A 399 -2.05 -16.27 10.73
C TYR A 399 -1.05 -16.79 9.68
N TYR A 400 -1.16 -16.29 8.45
CA TYR A 400 -0.30 -16.65 7.32
C TYR A 400 0.28 -15.38 6.68
N VAL A 401 1.59 -15.34 6.41
CA VAL A 401 2.25 -14.21 5.74
C VAL A 401 2.51 -14.56 4.29
N ILE A 402 2.06 -13.69 3.38
CA ILE A 402 2.18 -13.87 1.93
C ILE A 402 2.85 -12.64 1.33
N PHE A 403 4.06 -12.80 0.80
CA PHE A 403 4.77 -11.72 0.12
C PHE A 403 4.18 -11.48 -1.28
N ILE A 404 4.04 -10.22 -1.66
CA ILE A 404 3.38 -9.80 -2.89
C ILE A 404 4.41 -9.76 -4.03
N ASN A 405 4.17 -10.58 -5.05
CA ASN A 405 4.98 -10.56 -6.27
C ASN A 405 4.55 -9.42 -7.20
N HIS A 406 5.54 -8.76 -7.82
CA HIS A 406 5.32 -7.81 -8.90
C HIS A 406 5.70 -8.42 -10.24
N PHE A 407 6.98 -8.70 -10.47
CA PHE A 407 7.40 -9.47 -11.62
C PHE A 407 7.40 -10.96 -11.34
N SER A 408 6.91 -11.65 -12.34
CA SER A 408 6.85 -13.09 -12.33
C SER A 408 7.95 -13.63 -13.23
N TYR A 409 8.91 -14.26 -12.57
CA TYR A 409 9.97 -15.06 -13.17
C TYR A 409 9.61 -16.50 -12.86
N GLY A 410 9.63 -17.40 -13.85
CA GLY A 410 8.99 -18.72 -13.78
C GLY A 410 9.39 -19.56 -12.57
N LYS A 411 10.26 -20.56 -12.74
CA LYS A 411 10.67 -21.39 -11.60
C LYS A 411 11.56 -20.59 -10.65
N PRO A 412 11.51 -20.84 -9.32
CA PRO A 412 12.33 -20.15 -8.31
C PRO A 412 13.84 -20.18 -8.57
N GLU A 413 14.31 -21.14 -9.37
CA GLU A 413 15.71 -21.36 -9.74
C GLU A 413 16.26 -20.34 -10.76
N GLU A 414 15.37 -19.60 -11.43
CA GLU A 414 15.75 -18.40 -12.19
C GLU A 414 16.06 -17.30 -11.17
N ASN A 415 17.33 -17.20 -10.74
CA ASN A 415 17.87 -16.27 -9.73
C ASN A 415 17.71 -14.76 -10.03
N LYS A 416 16.60 -14.33 -10.64
CA LYS A 416 16.25 -12.93 -10.85
C LYS A 416 15.44 -12.44 -9.65
N THR A 417 16.11 -11.69 -8.78
CA THR A 417 15.47 -11.03 -7.62
C THR A 417 14.94 -9.64 -7.96
N TYR A 418 15.49 -9.00 -9.00
CA TYR A 418 15.07 -7.66 -9.42
C TYR A 418 13.58 -7.60 -9.71
N GLY A 419 12.88 -6.69 -9.03
CA GLY A 419 11.45 -6.43 -9.22
C GLY A 419 10.52 -7.62 -8.96
N ARG A 420 11.03 -8.76 -8.46
CA ARG A 420 10.20 -9.93 -8.14
C ARG A 420 9.13 -9.60 -7.11
N TYR A 421 9.53 -8.87 -6.07
CA TYR A 421 8.62 -8.41 -5.02
C TYR A 421 8.40 -6.91 -5.11
N GLY A 422 7.26 -6.46 -4.63
CA GLY A 422 6.96 -5.04 -4.52
C GLY A 422 5.51 -4.72 -4.82
N VAL A 423 5.08 -3.56 -4.36
CA VAL A 423 3.78 -2.99 -4.68
C VAL A 423 4.03 -1.66 -5.36
N ILE A 424 3.79 -1.57 -6.66
CA ILE A 424 4.06 -0.42 -7.51
C ILE A 424 2.75 0.30 -7.78
N ARG A 425 2.75 1.63 -7.72
CA ARG A 425 1.56 2.46 -7.94
C ARG A 425 0.88 2.11 -9.28
N ASN A 426 -0.40 2.43 -9.42
CA ASN A 426 -1.18 2.16 -10.65
C ASN A 426 -1.38 0.67 -11.01
N ASN A 427 -0.93 -0.24 -10.15
CA ASN A 427 -1.18 -1.66 -10.29
C ASN A 427 -2.27 -2.15 -9.35
N GLN A 428 -2.94 -3.22 -9.80
CA GLN A 428 -3.82 -4.04 -8.99
C GLN A 428 -3.17 -5.40 -8.82
N TYR A 429 -3.07 -5.85 -7.58
CA TYR A 429 -2.55 -7.16 -7.20
C TYR A 429 -3.70 -8.03 -6.75
N ILE A 430 -3.85 -9.21 -7.36
CA ILE A 430 -4.90 -10.17 -7.02
C ILE A 430 -4.24 -11.43 -6.46
N LEU A 431 -4.52 -11.74 -5.20
CA LEU A 431 -4.10 -12.98 -4.56
C LEU A 431 -5.28 -13.96 -4.47
N ASN A 432 -5.14 -15.14 -5.05
CA ASN A 432 -6.20 -16.15 -5.12
C ASN A 432 -5.98 -17.25 -4.10
N LEU A 433 -6.74 -17.27 -3.02
CA LEU A 433 -6.70 -18.34 -2.03
C LEU A 433 -7.33 -19.63 -2.58
N LYS A 434 -6.49 -20.61 -2.93
CA LYS A 434 -6.89 -21.88 -3.57
C LYS A 434 -6.95 -23.04 -2.60
N GLN A 435 -6.01 -23.11 -1.67
CA GLN A 435 -5.85 -24.26 -0.80
C GLN A 435 -5.25 -23.87 0.55
N ILE A 436 -5.62 -24.59 1.61
CA ILE A 436 -4.96 -24.59 2.92
C ILE A 436 -4.58 -26.02 3.27
N GLN A 437 -3.29 -26.28 3.46
CA GLN A 437 -2.70 -27.59 3.74
C GLN A 437 -2.61 -27.89 5.24
N GLY A 438 -2.53 -26.84 6.08
CA GLY A 438 -2.41 -26.99 7.52
C GLY A 438 -2.53 -25.69 8.31
N GLU A 439 -2.20 -25.79 9.59
CA GLU A 439 -2.28 -24.65 10.50
C GLU A 439 -1.24 -23.57 10.20
N GLY A 440 -1.63 -22.31 10.44
CA GLY A 440 -0.74 -21.16 10.41
C GLY A 440 -0.07 -20.94 11.76
N GLU A 441 0.38 -19.71 11.99
CA GLU A 441 0.86 -19.32 13.32
C GLU A 441 -0.32 -18.93 14.24
N PRO A 442 -0.25 -19.25 15.55
CA PRO A 442 -1.31 -18.96 16.52
C PRO A 442 -1.33 -17.48 16.95
N VAL A 443 -0.26 -16.74 16.64
CA VAL A 443 -0.06 -15.35 17.02
C VAL A 443 0.20 -14.50 15.78
N PHE A 444 -0.22 -13.25 15.83
CA PHE A 444 0.06 -12.30 14.76
C PHE A 444 1.57 -12.12 14.57
N ILE A 445 2.02 -12.20 13.32
CA ILE A 445 3.44 -12.17 12.97
C ILE A 445 3.90 -10.71 12.82
N ASN A 446 4.66 -10.21 13.81
CA ASN A 446 5.28 -8.89 13.72
C ASN A 446 6.59 -8.97 12.91
N LEU A 447 6.58 -8.38 11.72
CA LEU A 447 7.73 -8.42 10.80
C LEU A 447 8.66 -7.21 10.91
N LYS A 448 8.38 -6.21 11.75
CA LYS A 448 9.07 -4.91 11.74
C LYS A 448 10.60 -5.02 11.78
N ASN A 449 11.14 -5.97 12.52
CA ASN A 449 12.58 -6.19 12.69
C ASN A 449 13.06 -7.55 12.14
N ASP A 450 12.19 -8.28 11.43
CA ASP A 450 12.51 -9.60 10.88
C ASP A 450 13.34 -9.47 9.59
N ARG A 451 14.66 -9.42 9.75
CA ARG A 451 15.62 -9.36 8.63
C ARG A 451 15.94 -10.73 8.02
N SER A 452 15.19 -11.79 8.34
CA SER A 452 15.44 -13.09 7.71
C SER A 452 15.10 -13.05 6.22
N SER A 453 15.83 -13.83 5.44
CA SER A 453 15.67 -13.92 3.99
C SER A 453 14.36 -14.61 3.63
N ILE A 454 13.58 -14.00 2.74
CA ILE A 454 12.37 -14.62 2.21
C ILE A 454 12.73 -15.88 1.41
N LEU A 455 13.81 -15.82 0.65
CA LEU A 455 14.26 -16.90 -0.25
C LEU A 455 14.65 -18.16 0.52
N GLU A 456 15.17 -18.03 1.74
CA GLU A 456 15.50 -19.15 2.61
C GLU A 456 14.25 -19.72 3.29
N SER A 457 13.31 -18.86 3.69
CA SER A 457 12.07 -19.29 4.34
C SER A 457 11.18 -20.15 3.42
N MET A 458 11.22 -19.90 2.11
CA MET A 458 10.52 -20.71 1.10
C MET A 458 11.13 -22.11 0.88
N LYS A 459 12.39 -22.33 1.26
CA LYS A 459 13.04 -23.65 1.16
C LYS A 459 12.70 -24.59 2.31
N ASN A 460 12.27 -24.03 3.45
CA ASN A 460 12.24 -24.73 4.75
C ASN A 460 10.85 -24.87 5.40
N LYS A 461 9.79 -24.28 4.85
CA LYS A 461 8.40 -24.45 5.34
C LYS A 461 7.49 -24.97 4.23
N VAL A 462 6.47 -25.72 4.67
CA VAL A 462 5.34 -26.25 3.88
C VAL A 462 4.94 -25.24 2.81
N GLU A 463 4.85 -25.76 1.59
CA GLU A 463 4.69 -25.05 0.34
C GLU A 463 3.56 -24.01 0.40
N ILE A 464 3.93 -22.77 0.74
CA ILE A 464 3.20 -21.64 0.18
C ILE A 464 3.61 -21.55 -1.28
N THR A 465 3.11 -22.47 -2.11
CA THR A 465 3.30 -22.38 -3.54
C THR A 465 2.54 -21.14 -3.98
N VAL A 466 3.23 -20.31 -4.74
CA VAL A 466 2.61 -19.20 -5.44
C VAL A 466 2.72 -19.51 -6.92
N GLN A 467 1.59 -19.84 -7.54
CA GLN A 467 1.55 -19.98 -8.99
C GLN A 467 1.13 -18.64 -9.59
N ASP A 468 2.04 -18.04 -10.34
CA ASP A 468 1.77 -16.82 -11.07
C ASP A 468 1.00 -17.13 -12.36
N LEU A 469 -0.11 -16.43 -12.58
CA LEU A 469 -0.98 -16.62 -13.74
C LEU A 469 -0.79 -15.51 -14.80
N GLY A 470 -0.01 -14.47 -14.48
CA GLY A 470 0.24 -13.27 -15.28
C GLY A 470 0.68 -12.12 -14.39
N SER A 471 1.21 -11.03 -14.95
CA SER A 471 1.72 -9.90 -14.14
C SER A 471 0.70 -9.43 -13.10
N HIS A 472 1.06 -9.56 -11.82
CA HIS A 472 0.28 -9.17 -10.63
C HIS A 472 -0.88 -10.10 -10.20
N GLU A 473 -1.00 -11.32 -10.74
CA GLU A 473 -1.90 -12.36 -10.22
C GLU A 473 -1.11 -13.52 -9.59
N GLN A 474 -1.46 -13.90 -8.36
CA GLN A 474 -0.77 -14.98 -7.65
C GLN A 474 -1.78 -15.91 -6.97
N ASP A 475 -1.70 -17.21 -7.28
CA ASP A 475 -2.43 -18.24 -6.55
C ASP A 475 -1.74 -18.53 -5.22
N LEU A 476 -2.52 -18.79 -4.17
CA LEU A 476 -2.07 -19.07 -2.83
C LEU A 476 -2.48 -20.49 -2.43
N PHE A 477 -1.47 -21.28 -2.12
CA PHE A 477 -1.59 -22.55 -1.43
C PHE A 477 -0.98 -22.28 -0.05
N LEU A 478 -1.68 -22.54 1.06
CA LEU A 478 -1.24 -22.17 2.41
C LEU A 478 -0.76 -23.35 3.23
#